data_AF-A0A916XCC3-F1
#
_entry.id   AF-A0A916XCC3-F1
#
_cell.length_a   1.000
_cell.length_b   1.000
_cell.length_c   1.000
_cell.angle_alpha   90.00
_cell.angle_beta   90.00
_cell.angle_gamma   90.00
#
_symmetry.space_group_name_H-M   'P 1'
#
loop_
_entity.id
_entity.type
_entity.pdbx_description
1 polymer ?
#
loop_
_entity_poly.entity_id
_entity_poly.type
_entity_poly.pdbx_seq_one_letter_code
_entity_poly.pdbx_strand_id
1 'polypeptide(L)' 'MRAPVVYRDYRGRVRLTEFHNNIQSVFGPAMAPTVLRDHVLASLGGITAERAVEKGVGLRDVWWALCSDFDVPRDKW' A
#
# COMPACT_ATOMS: atom_id res chain seq x y z
N MET A 1 -15.00 -14.41 -5.32
CA MET A 1 -14.37 -13.57 -6.36
C MET A 1 -14.59 -12.11 -5.97
N ARG A 2 -13.56 -11.42 -5.45
CA ARG A 2 -13.64 -9.99 -5.12
C ARG A 2 -13.27 -9.24 -6.40
N ALA A 3 -14.17 -8.41 -6.91
CA ALA A 3 -13.96 -7.65 -8.15
C ALA A 3 -12.68 -6.78 -8.04
N PRO A 4 -11.95 -6.54 -9.15
CA PRO A 4 -10.82 -5.62 -9.14
C PRO A 4 -11.37 -4.23 -8.85
N VAL A 5 -11.07 -3.71 -7.65
CA VAL A 5 -11.41 -2.33 -7.31
C VAL A 5 -10.44 -1.46 -8.10
N VAL A 6 -10.83 -1.11 -9.32
CA VAL A 6 -10.13 -0.09 -10.08
C VAL A 6 -10.45 1.22 -9.39
N TYR A 7 -9.66 1.58 -8.37
CA TYR A 7 -9.75 2.86 -7.69
C TYR A 7 -9.21 3.97 -8.60
N ARG A 8 -9.90 4.22 -9.71
CA ARG A 8 -9.65 5.39 -10.54
C ARG A 8 -10.35 6.56 -9.87
N ASP A 9 -9.67 7.30 -8.99
CA ASP A 9 -10.09 8.65 -8.61
C ASP A 9 -8.96 9.63 -8.23
N TYR A 10 -9.21 10.85 -8.67
CA TYR A 10 -8.52 12.12 -8.77
C TYR A 10 -8.17 12.80 -7.42
N ARG A 11 -7.96 12.03 -6.35
CA ARG A 11 -7.59 12.55 -5.03
C ARG A 11 -6.07 12.50 -4.79
N GLY A 12 -5.31 13.41 -5.39
CA GLY A 12 -3.96 13.80 -4.98
C GLY A 12 -2.87 12.71 -4.95
N ARG A 13 -1.73 12.98 -5.61
CA ARG A 13 -0.53 12.14 -5.51
C ARG A 13 -0.06 12.10 -4.04
N VAL A 14 -0.06 10.92 -3.43
CA VAL A 14 0.66 10.68 -2.15
C VAL A 14 2.15 10.90 -2.41
N ARG A 15 2.81 11.67 -1.54
CA ARG A 15 4.26 11.87 -1.64
C ARG A 15 5.00 10.66 -1.07
N LEU A 16 6.22 10.40 -1.54
CA LEU A 16 7.03 9.28 -1.04
C LEU A 16 7.24 9.34 0.49
N THR A 17 7.52 10.53 1.03
CA THR A 17 7.66 10.73 2.48
C THR A 17 6.38 10.42 3.23
N GLU A 18 5.22 10.85 2.71
CA GLU A 18 3.91 10.58 3.32
C GLU A 18 3.59 9.09 3.32
N PHE A 19 3.86 8.41 2.19
CA PHE A 19 3.73 6.96 2.09
C PHE A 19 4.58 6.22 3.14
N HIS A 20 5.84 6.59 3.30
CA HIS A 20 6.69 6.00 4.34
C HIS A 20 6.21 6.30 5.76
N ASN A 21 5.74 7.53 6.01
CA ASN A 21 5.17 7.90 7.31
C ASN A 21 3.94 7.07 7.64
N ASN A 22 3.05 6.83 6.67
CA ASN A 22 1.86 6.01 6.87
C ASN A 22 2.23 4.57 7.24
N ILE A 23 3.17 3.97 6.52
CA ILE A 23 3.64 2.61 6.81
C ILE A 23 4.27 2.53 8.20
N GLN A 24 5.14 3.47 8.55
CA GLN A 24 5.76 3.49 9.87
C GLN A 24 4.74 3.76 10.99
N SER A 25 3.73 4.58 10.75
CA SER A 25 2.68 4.87 11.72
C SER A 25 1.81 3.64 12.01
N VAL A 26 1.48 2.85 10.99
CA VAL A 26 0.60 1.68 11.14
C VAL A 26 1.35 0.43 11.58
N PHE A 27 2.53 0.17 11.02
CA PHE A 27 3.28 -1.07 11.25
C PHE A 27 4.47 -0.90 12.20
N GLY A 28 4.85 0.33 12.51
CA GLY A 28 6.05 0.63 13.28
C GLY A 28 7.34 0.54 12.45
N PRO A 29 8.42 1.20 12.89
CA PRO A 29 9.68 1.28 12.15
C PRO A 29 10.39 -0.08 11.99
N ALA A 30 10.16 -1.02 12.91
CA ALA A 30 10.79 -2.34 12.86
C ALA A 30 10.16 -3.26 11.79
N MET A 31 8.83 -3.21 11.61
CA MET A 31 8.11 -4.09 10.70
C MET A 31 7.91 -3.47 9.30
N ALA A 32 7.90 -2.14 9.21
CA ALA A 32 7.71 -1.42 7.95
C ALA A 32 8.61 -1.90 6.78
N PRO A 33 9.94 -2.13 6.96
CA PRO A 33 10.79 -2.62 5.87
C PRO A 33 10.42 -4.03 5.40
N THR A 34 9.99 -4.90 6.31
CA THR A 34 9.55 -6.26 6.02
C THR A 34 8.22 -6.24 5.28
N VAL A 35 7.26 -5.42 5.72
CA VAL A 35 5.96 -5.24 5.03
C VAL A 35 6.16 -4.80 3.59
N LEU A 36 7.10 -3.89 3.33
CA LEU A 36 7.37 -3.41 1.98
C LEU A 36 7.98 -4.46 1.06
N ARG A 37 8.91 -5.27 1.58
CA ARG A 37 9.71 -6.21 0.80
C ARG A 37 9.10 -7.59 0.66
N ASP A 38 8.39 -8.06 1.68
CA ASP A 38 8.03 -9.47 1.81
C ASP A 38 6.52 -9.72 1.70
N HIS A 39 5.67 -8.72 2.00
CA HIS A 39 4.23 -8.89 1.86
C HIS A 39 3.79 -8.81 0.40
N VAL A 40 3.14 -9.87 -0.08
CA VAL A 40 2.66 -9.98 -1.46
C VAL A 40 1.23 -9.45 -1.58
N LEU A 41 1.05 -8.40 -2.39
CA LEU A 41 -0.23 -7.75 -2.63
C LEU A 41 -0.97 -8.45 -3.77
N ALA A 42 -1.89 -9.34 -3.43
CA ALA A 42 -2.67 -10.11 -4.41
C ALA A 42 -3.46 -9.20 -5.36
N SER A 43 -3.98 -8.08 -4.84
CA SER A 43 -4.76 -7.09 -5.62
C SER A 43 -3.93 -6.33 -6.66
N LEU A 44 -2.61 -6.30 -6.52
CA LEU A 44 -1.67 -5.65 -7.46
C LEU A 44 -0.97 -6.66 -8.37
N GLY A 45 -1.56 -7.84 -8.57
CA GLY A 45 -1.02 -8.87 -9.44
C GLY A 45 -0.02 -9.80 -8.75
N GLY A 46 -0.09 -9.92 -7.42
CA GLY A 46 0.75 -10.86 -6.67
C GLY A 46 2.22 -10.43 -6.60
N ILE A 47 2.47 -9.12 -6.47
CA ILE A 47 3.81 -8.56 -6.28
C ILE A 47 3.90 -7.85 -4.93
N THR A 48 5.12 -7.65 -4.46
CA THR A 48 5.35 -6.94 -3.20
C THR A 48 5.14 -5.43 -3.36
N ALA A 49 4.95 -4.72 -2.25
CA ALA A 49 4.76 -3.26 -2.28
C ALA A 49 5.96 -2.55 -2.92
N GLU A 50 7.18 -2.94 -2.58
CA GLU A 50 8.42 -2.42 -3.19
C GLU A 50 8.40 -2.61 -4.72
N ARG A 51 8.10 -3.83 -5.19
CA ARG A 51 7.99 -4.11 -6.64
C ARG A 51 6.88 -3.34 -7.33
N ALA A 52 5.75 -3.12 -6.65
CA ALA A 52 4.67 -2.31 -7.19
C ALA A 52 5.12 -0.86 -7.42
N VAL A 53 5.84 -0.27 -6.45
CA VAL A 53 6.40 1.08 -6.56
C VAL A 53 7.45 1.15 -7.68
N GLU A 54 8.35 0.16 -7.78
CA GLU A 54 9.34 0.07 -8.88
C GLU A 54 8.68 0.01 -10.25
N LYS A 55 7.54 -0.68 -10.38
CA LYS A 55 6.74 -0.77 -11.61
C LYS A 55 5.90 0.49 -11.88
N GLY A 56 5.98 1.51 -11.03
CA GLY A 56 5.26 2.77 -11.20
C GLY A 56 3.80 2.73 -10.75
N VAL A 57 3.39 1.74 -9.96
CA VAL A 57 2.07 1.75 -9.32
C VAL A 57 1.98 2.95 -8.38
N GLY A 58 0.83 3.63 -8.35
CA GLY A 58 0.64 4.80 -7.51
C GLY A 58 0.81 4.47 -6.02
N LEU A 59 1.56 5.29 -5.29
CA LEU A 59 1.80 5.09 -3.85
C LEU A 59 0.51 4.98 -3.03
N ARG A 60 -0.55 5.70 -3.44
CA ARG A 60 -1.88 5.60 -2.85
C ARG A 60 -2.49 4.21 -3.04
N ASP A 61 -2.35 3.63 -4.22
CA ASP A 61 -2.89 2.30 -4.52
C ASP A 61 -2.14 1.22 -3.75
N VAL A 62 -0.81 1.34 -3.65
CA VAL A 62 0.02 0.45 -2.83
C VAL A 62 -0.36 0.55 -1.36
N TRP A 63 -0.57 1.77 -0.84
CA TRP A 63 -1.01 1.99 0.52
C TRP A 63 -2.38 1.36 0.80
N TRP A 64 -3.35 1.58 -0.08
CA TRP A 64 -4.69 1.00 0.06
C TRP A 64 -4.70 -0.52 -0.03
N ALA A 65 -3.85 -1.10 -0.87
CA ALA A 65 -3.69 -2.54 -0.94
C ALA A 65 -3.14 -3.09 0.39
N LEU A 66 -2.11 -2.46 0.96
CA LEU A 66 -1.59 -2.82 2.29
C LEU A 66 -2.66 -2.68 3.38
N CYS A 67 -3.34 -1.54 3.45
CA CYS A 67 -4.39 -1.35 4.45
C CYS A 67 -5.51 -2.38 4.33
N SER A 68 -5.89 -2.75 3.11
CA SER A 68 -6.91 -3.76 2.87
C SER A 68 -6.46 -5.18 3.22
N ASP A 69 -5.19 -5.53 3.02
CA ASP A 69 -4.68 -6.88 3.30
C ASP A 69 -4.42 -7.10 4.79
N PHE A 70 -4.05 -6.03 5.52
CA PHE A 70 -3.82 -6.06 6.96
C PHE A 70 -5.05 -5.65 7.79
N ASP A 71 -6.22 -5.49 7.16
CA ASP A 71 -7.47 -5.07 7.80
C ASP A 71 -7.30 -3.80 8.68
N VAL A 72 -6.51 -2.84 8.20
CA VAL A 72 -6.27 -1.58 8.89
C VAL A 72 -7.60 -0.82 9.00
N PRO A 73 -7.99 -0.30 10.18
CA PRO A 73 -9.19 0.51 10.34
C PRO A 73 -9.21 1.74 9.41
N ARG A 74 -10.36 2.04 8.79
CA ARG A 74 -10.51 3.07 7.73
C ARG A 74 -10.19 4.50 8.17
N ASP A 75 -10.28 4.79 9.47
CA ASP A 75 -9.88 6.05 10.09
C ASP A 75 -8.35 6.23 10.17
N LYS A 76 -7.57 5.19 9.84
CA LYS A 76 -6.11 5.17 9.83
C LYS A 76 -5.49 5.08 8.42
N TRP A 77 -6.30 5.26 7.37
CA TRP A 77 -5.86 5.21 5.97
C TRP A 77 -5.42 6.59 5.48
#